data_AF-A0A928C2E7-F1
#
_entry.id   AF-A0A928C2E7-F1
#
_cell.length_a   1.000
_cell.length_b   1.000
_cell.length_c   1.000
_cell.angle_alpha   90.00
_cell.angle_beta   90.00
_cell.angle_gamma   90.00
#
_symmetry.space_group_name_H-M   'P 1'
#
loop_
_entity.id
_entity.type
_entity.pdbx_description
1 polymer ?
#
loop_
_entity_poly.entity_id
_entity_poly.type
_entity_poly.pdbx_seq_one_letter_code
_entity_poly.pdbx_strand_id
1 'polypeptide(L)'
;MAGNSNLHAANKAKKDEFYTQLSDIANELKHYKQHFAGKTVFCNCDDPYESNFFKYFALNFNVLGLKKLIATCYDGSPVADTQMCLFEPDEPYGKPQKTRVPHKIVITEIPDANGDGATDLTDVEWLIKNDKNVLTTLQGNGDFRSKECIELLKEADIVVTNPPFSLFREYVAQLIKYDKKFIIVGHQNAIHYKECFKLIKENKMWLGIGFKGGAGHFYSVYEDTATAGDHREGMIRVSGVNWFTNLDHNKRHEELDLYKTYSPEEYPKYDNYDAINVNKTAEIPCNYDGMMGVPITFMDKYNPNQFVIIGTSTIDMPKGAPYVKGKRIYERILIRKKQ
;
A
#
# COMPACT_ATOMS: atom_id res chain seq x y z
N MET A 1 -0.77 -9.99 -34.79
CA MET A 1 -0.06 -10.99 -33.96
C MET A 1 1.30 -10.42 -33.61
N ALA A 2 1.37 -9.59 -32.57
CA ALA A 2 2.61 -9.08 -32.00
C ALA A 2 2.66 -9.59 -30.56
N GLY A 3 3.74 -10.30 -30.24
CA GLY A 3 3.83 -11.22 -29.12
C GLY A 3 3.72 -10.55 -27.76
N ASN A 4 2.88 -11.14 -26.92
CA ASN A 4 2.68 -10.86 -25.50
C ASN A 4 3.87 -11.33 -24.63
N SER A 5 5.10 -11.33 -25.19
CA SER A 5 6.30 -11.95 -24.60
C SER A 5 7.01 -11.07 -23.58
N ASN A 6 6.74 -9.75 -23.54
CA ASN A 6 7.47 -8.83 -22.66
C ASN A 6 6.92 -8.78 -21.21
N LEU A 7 5.67 -9.20 -20.97
CA LEU A 7 5.11 -9.24 -19.62
C LEU A 7 5.59 -10.44 -18.79
N HIS A 8 5.96 -11.55 -19.44
CA HIS A 8 6.47 -12.72 -18.73
C HIS A 8 7.97 -12.64 -18.40
N ALA A 9 8.73 -11.79 -19.09
CA ALA A 9 10.15 -11.57 -18.79
C ALA A 9 10.37 -10.77 -17.48
N ALA A 10 9.42 -9.90 -17.11
CA ALA A 10 9.48 -9.11 -15.88
C ALA A 10 9.31 -9.97 -14.60
N ASN A 11 8.70 -11.16 -14.70
CA ASN A 11 8.50 -12.07 -13.56
C ASN A 11 9.76 -12.84 -13.13
N LYS A 12 10.89 -12.71 -13.84
CA LYS A 12 12.09 -13.55 -13.62
C LYS A 12 13.24 -12.85 -12.88
N ALA A 13 13.13 -11.55 -12.61
CA ALA A 13 14.08 -10.83 -11.77
C ALA A 13 13.36 -10.41 -10.48
N LYS A 14 13.89 -10.82 -9.33
CA LYS A 14 13.45 -10.37 -8.00
C LYS A 14 13.71 -8.87 -7.87
N LYS A 15 12.85 -8.04 -8.46
CA LYS A 15 12.91 -6.57 -8.42
C LYS A 15 11.80 -6.03 -7.50
N ASP A 16 11.76 -6.52 -6.25
CA ASP A 16 10.66 -6.21 -5.32
C ASP A 16 11.08 -5.31 -4.15
N GLU A 17 12.34 -4.83 -4.12
CA GLU A 17 12.83 -3.89 -3.09
C GLU A 17 12.60 -2.44 -3.58
N PHE A 18 11.50 -1.83 -3.12
CA PHE A 18 11.12 -0.45 -3.45
C PHE A 18 10.98 0.38 -2.18
N TYR A 19 11.82 1.40 -2.03
CA TYR A 19 11.77 2.27 -0.85
C TYR A 19 10.80 3.42 -1.06
N THR A 20 9.81 3.52 -0.17
CA THR A 20 8.79 4.58 -0.21
C THR A 20 9.35 5.89 0.34
N GLN A 21 9.06 7.03 -0.29
CA GLN A 21 9.52 8.32 0.19
C GLN A 21 8.81 8.73 1.50
N LEU A 22 9.55 9.39 2.40
CA LEU A 22 8.99 9.95 3.64
C LEU A 22 7.84 10.93 3.39
N SER A 23 7.93 11.72 2.31
CA SER A 23 6.90 12.68 1.90
C SER A 23 5.59 11.99 1.49
N ASP A 24 5.66 10.88 0.77
CA ASP A 24 4.49 10.07 0.38
C ASP A 24 3.85 9.43 1.61
N ILE A 25 4.66 8.89 2.53
CA ILE A 25 4.21 8.33 3.81
C ILE A 25 3.50 9.42 4.64
N ALA A 26 4.12 10.58 4.83
CA ALA A 26 3.53 11.68 5.59
C ALA A 26 2.22 12.19 4.95
N ASN A 27 2.14 12.22 3.62
CA ASN A 27 0.94 12.62 2.90
C ASN A 27 -0.22 11.65 3.06
N GLU A 28 0.04 10.35 3.15
CA GLU A 28 -0.99 9.35 3.46
C GLU A 28 -1.34 9.39 4.96
N LEU A 29 -0.34 9.25 5.84
CA LEU A 29 -0.53 9.01 7.27
C LEU A 29 -1.17 10.18 8.03
N LYS A 30 -1.06 11.42 7.54
CA LYS A 30 -1.73 12.58 8.15
C LYS A 30 -3.25 12.43 8.27
N HIS A 31 -3.85 11.56 7.46
CA HIS A 31 -5.30 11.29 7.48
C HIS A 31 -5.73 10.25 8.53
N TYR A 32 -4.78 9.63 9.22
CA TYR A 32 -5.03 8.53 10.16
C TYR A 32 -4.56 8.82 11.59
N LYS A 33 -4.12 10.06 11.89
CA LYS A 33 -3.53 10.43 13.18
C LYS A 33 -4.34 9.97 14.39
N GLN A 34 -5.68 10.11 14.35
CA GLN A 34 -6.54 9.69 15.47
C GLN A 34 -6.50 8.20 15.78
N HIS A 35 -6.09 7.36 14.83
CA HIS A 35 -6.07 5.90 15.00
C HIS A 35 -4.84 5.40 15.75
N PHE A 36 -3.78 6.21 15.88
CA PHE A 36 -2.49 5.77 16.42
C PHE A 36 -2.34 5.94 17.94
N ALA A 37 -3.14 6.80 18.57
CA ALA A 37 -3.02 7.07 20.00
C ALA A 37 -3.18 5.79 20.85
N GLY A 38 -2.18 5.52 21.70
CA GLY A 38 -2.10 4.35 22.56
C GLY A 38 -1.91 3.01 21.83
N LYS A 39 -1.57 3.03 20.54
CA LYS A 39 -1.41 1.81 19.72
C LYS A 39 0.03 1.36 19.59
N THR A 40 0.18 0.05 19.39
CA THR A 40 1.42 -0.56 18.92
C THR A 40 1.44 -0.59 17.40
N VAL A 41 2.42 0.07 16.77
CA VAL A 41 2.61 0.07 15.32
C VAL A 41 3.74 -0.89 14.94
N PHE A 42 3.52 -1.70 13.91
CA PHE A 42 4.53 -2.60 13.36
C PHE A 42 4.86 -2.26 11.91
N CYS A 43 6.11 -1.87 11.68
CA CYS A 43 6.72 -1.66 10.37
C CYS A 43 7.48 -2.93 9.97
N ASN A 44 6.76 -3.87 9.37
CA ASN A 44 7.29 -5.16 8.94
C ASN A 44 8.05 -5.04 7.61
N CYS A 45 9.13 -5.82 7.43
CA CYS A 45 9.87 -5.95 6.16
C CYS A 45 10.43 -4.64 5.60
N ASP A 46 11.28 -3.95 6.38
CA ASP A 46 11.97 -2.76 5.91
C ASP A 46 13.37 -2.72 6.55
N ASP A 47 14.40 -2.38 5.78
CA ASP A 47 15.76 -2.21 6.31
C ASP A 47 15.71 -1.08 7.36
N PRO A 48 16.11 -1.29 8.62
CA PRO A 48 15.77 -0.38 9.72
C PRO A 48 16.60 0.90 9.66
N TYR A 49 17.66 0.92 8.85
CA TYR A 49 18.54 2.07 8.68
C TYR A 49 18.05 2.98 7.53
N GLU A 50 17.17 2.46 6.65
CA GLU A 50 16.65 3.16 5.46
C GLU A 50 15.13 3.36 5.45
N SER A 51 14.38 2.60 6.27
CA SER A 51 12.91 2.64 6.31
C SER A 51 12.37 4.01 6.65
N ASN A 52 11.79 4.69 5.66
CA ASN A 52 11.06 5.93 5.89
C ASN A 52 9.77 5.71 6.71
N PHE A 53 9.25 4.48 6.78
CA PHE A 53 8.13 4.15 7.68
C PHE A 53 8.56 4.21 9.14
N PHE A 54 9.67 3.53 9.47
CA PHE A 54 10.22 3.58 10.83
C PHE A 54 10.61 5.01 11.20
N LYS A 55 11.34 5.72 10.33
CA LYS A 55 11.74 7.12 10.55
C LYS A 55 10.52 8.01 10.83
N TYR A 56 9.44 7.87 10.06
CA TYR A 56 8.21 8.62 10.30
C TYR A 56 7.63 8.38 11.69
N PHE A 57 7.45 7.12 12.09
CA PHE A 57 6.85 6.80 13.38
C PHE A 57 7.76 7.10 14.56
N ALA A 58 9.07 6.96 14.40
CA ALA A 58 10.03 7.33 15.43
C ALA A 58 10.04 8.85 15.67
N LEU A 59 10.13 9.65 14.60
CA LEU A 59 10.02 11.13 14.66
C LEU A 59 8.71 11.61 15.29
N ASN A 60 7.61 10.89 15.04
CA ASN A 60 6.29 11.29 15.47
C ASN A 60 5.78 10.46 16.65
N PHE A 61 6.63 9.70 17.35
CA PHE A 61 6.21 8.73 18.38
C PHE A 61 5.39 9.41 19.48
N ASN A 62 5.96 10.48 20.06
CA ASN A 62 5.34 11.25 21.13
C ASN A 62 4.13 12.06 20.61
N VAL A 63 4.23 12.63 19.40
CA VAL A 63 3.16 13.42 18.77
C VAL A 63 1.93 12.57 18.43
N LEU A 64 2.14 11.32 17.99
CA LEU A 64 1.07 10.36 17.70
C LEU A 64 0.58 9.65 18.97
N GLY A 65 1.28 9.79 20.10
CA GLY A 65 0.98 9.12 21.36
C GLY A 65 1.08 7.59 21.24
N LEU A 66 2.08 7.08 20.51
CA LEU A 66 2.27 5.64 20.34
C LEU A 66 2.57 4.96 21.68
N LYS A 67 2.06 3.74 21.85
CA LYS A 67 2.42 2.90 23.00
C LYS A 67 3.75 2.18 22.75
N LYS A 68 3.95 1.73 21.51
CA LYS A 68 5.10 0.92 21.10
C LYS A 68 5.28 0.98 19.59
N LEU A 69 6.53 1.02 19.14
CA LEU A 69 6.92 0.93 17.74
C LEU A 69 7.80 -0.31 17.55
N ILE A 70 7.42 -1.17 16.63
CA ILE A 70 8.15 -2.38 16.28
C ILE A 70 8.59 -2.28 14.82
N ALA A 71 9.82 -2.67 14.51
CA ALA A 71 10.29 -2.87 13.15
C ALA A 71 11.12 -4.16 13.05
N THR A 72 11.14 -4.76 11.86
CA THR A 72 11.98 -5.94 11.55
C THR A 72 12.87 -5.65 10.37
N CYS A 73 14.12 -6.07 10.47
CA CYS A 73 15.22 -5.60 9.65
C CYS A 73 16.24 -6.69 9.29
N TYR A 74 17.21 -6.37 8.42
CA TYR A 74 18.26 -7.27 7.95
C TYR A 74 19.65 -6.59 8.04
N ASP A 75 20.70 -7.30 8.49
CA ASP A 75 22.10 -6.83 8.43
C ASP A 75 22.63 -6.88 6.99
N GLY A 76 23.50 -5.94 6.62
CA GLY A 76 24.10 -5.87 5.29
C GLY A 76 23.95 -4.52 4.57
N SER A 77 23.35 -3.53 5.21
CA SER A 77 23.64 -2.10 4.99
C SER A 77 25.14 -1.85 5.29
N PRO A 78 25.84 -0.89 4.64
CA PRO A 78 27.31 -0.67 4.72
C PRO A 78 27.89 -0.28 6.11
N VAL A 79 27.26 -0.73 7.20
CA VAL A 79 27.39 -0.16 8.54
C VAL A 79 27.71 -1.23 9.61
N ALA A 80 27.84 -2.51 9.24
CA ALA A 80 28.27 -3.52 10.20
C ALA A 80 29.69 -3.29 10.75
N ASP A 81 30.54 -2.55 10.02
CA ASP A 81 31.93 -2.25 10.42
C ASP A 81 32.35 -0.78 10.21
N THR A 82 31.46 0.12 9.79
CA THR A 82 31.79 1.52 9.47
C THR A 82 30.79 2.49 10.10
N GLN A 83 31.30 3.59 10.63
CA GLN A 83 30.60 4.66 11.37
C GLN A 83 29.23 5.02 10.76
N MET A 84 28.18 5.03 11.59
CA MET A 84 26.82 5.45 11.21
C MET A 84 26.78 6.90 10.73
N CYS A 85 26.53 7.13 9.45
CA CYS A 85 26.21 8.45 8.90
C CYS A 85 24.74 8.48 8.43
N LEU A 86 23.80 8.94 9.27
CA LEU A 86 22.40 9.20 8.87
C LEU A 86 22.22 10.45 7.99
N PHE A 87 23.31 11.16 7.69
CA PHE A 87 23.31 12.46 7.02
C PHE A 87 24.25 12.55 5.81
N GLU A 88 24.78 11.45 5.29
CA GLU A 88 25.53 11.54 4.04
C GLU A 88 24.58 11.69 2.83
N PRO A 89 24.90 12.58 1.88
CA PRO A 89 24.10 12.76 0.67
C PRO A 89 24.11 11.46 -0.15
N ASP A 90 22.93 11.07 -0.63
CA ASP A 90 22.62 9.91 -1.48
C ASP A 90 23.84 9.37 -2.26
N GLU A 91 24.60 8.45 -1.67
CA GLU A 91 25.59 7.68 -2.43
C GLU A 91 24.85 6.65 -3.29
N PRO A 92 25.32 6.39 -4.53
CA PRO A 92 24.68 5.44 -5.42
C PRO A 92 24.73 4.03 -4.83
N TYR A 93 23.55 3.50 -4.52
CA TYR A 93 23.27 2.16 -3.97
C TYR A 93 24.34 1.11 -4.31
N GLY A 94 25.13 0.75 -3.29
CA GLY A 94 26.28 -0.14 -3.38
C GLY A 94 25.95 -1.64 -3.44
N LYS A 95 26.90 -2.40 -3.98
CA LYS A 95 26.85 -3.81 -4.44
C LYS A 95 26.24 -4.82 -3.44
N PRO A 96 25.62 -5.92 -3.93
CA PRO A 96 25.08 -6.98 -3.09
C PRO A 96 26.19 -7.70 -2.30
N GLN A 97 26.13 -7.68 -0.97
CA GLN A 97 27.00 -8.48 -0.09
C GLN A 97 26.23 -9.33 0.94
N LYS A 98 26.99 -10.26 1.54
CA LYS A 98 26.65 -11.59 2.08
C LYS A 98 25.64 -11.63 3.25
N THR A 99 24.94 -12.76 3.34
CA THR A 99 24.18 -13.30 4.49
C THR A 99 23.64 -12.27 5.47
N ARG A 100 22.46 -11.75 5.13
CA ARG A 100 21.76 -10.78 5.96
C ARG A 100 21.23 -11.43 7.24
N VAL A 101 21.69 -10.98 8.41
CA VAL A 101 21.20 -11.43 9.72
C VAL A 101 19.99 -10.58 10.11
N PRO A 102 18.80 -11.15 10.32
CA PRO A 102 17.63 -10.36 10.62
C PRO A 102 17.63 -9.86 12.07
N HIS A 103 17.10 -8.65 12.30
CA HIS A 103 16.94 -8.05 13.62
C HIS A 103 15.51 -7.54 13.82
N LYS A 104 15.19 -7.19 15.05
CA LYS A 104 14.00 -6.43 15.42
C LYS A 104 14.40 -5.21 16.23
N ILE A 105 13.68 -4.12 16.00
CA ILE A 105 13.74 -2.91 16.80
C ILE A 105 12.42 -2.78 17.56
N VAL A 106 12.50 -2.56 18.87
CA VAL A 106 11.33 -2.29 19.71
C VAL A 106 11.57 -1.03 20.53
N ILE A 107 10.75 -0.01 20.29
CA ILE A 107 10.76 1.26 21.02
C ILE A 107 9.46 1.39 21.80
N THR A 108 9.56 1.70 23.09
CA THR A 108 8.42 1.92 23.99
C THR A 108 8.38 3.33 24.56
N GLU A 109 9.52 4.00 24.59
CA GLU A 109 9.68 5.38 25.04
C GLU A 109 10.82 6.01 24.26
N ILE A 110 10.69 7.31 23.98
CA ILE A 110 11.76 8.13 23.40
C ILE A 110 11.95 9.30 24.36
N PRO A 111 12.84 9.17 25.36
CA PRO A 111 13.25 10.30 26.17
C PRO A 111 14.07 11.29 25.33
N ASP A 112 14.10 12.54 25.77
CA ASP A 112 15.12 13.53 25.36
C ASP A 112 16.46 13.03 25.93
N ALA A 113 17.21 12.29 25.11
CA ALA A 113 18.42 11.59 25.51
C ALA A 113 19.64 12.51 25.44
N ASN A 114 19.59 13.53 24.57
CA ASN A 114 20.66 14.49 24.37
C ASN A 114 20.52 15.75 25.28
N GLY A 115 19.36 15.96 25.90
CA GLY A 115 19.06 17.05 26.83
C GLY A 115 18.82 18.40 26.14
N ASP A 116 18.47 18.43 24.85
CA ASP A 116 18.26 19.65 24.07
C ASP A 116 16.84 20.23 24.16
N GLY A 117 15.93 19.53 24.84
CA GLY A 117 14.54 19.92 25.02
C GLY A 117 13.60 19.50 23.89
N ALA A 118 14.09 18.76 22.89
CA ALA A 118 13.31 18.12 21.84
C ALA A 118 13.42 16.58 21.96
N THR A 119 12.49 15.87 21.32
CA THR A 119 12.64 14.42 21.09
C THR A 119 12.72 14.22 19.60
N ASP A 120 13.91 14.00 19.07
CA ASP A 120 14.17 13.94 17.63
C ASP A 120 14.88 12.63 17.20
N LEU A 121 15.33 12.56 15.94
CA LEU A 121 15.99 11.35 15.43
C LEU A 121 17.34 11.08 16.10
N THR A 122 18.02 12.09 16.61
CA THR A 122 19.30 11.90 17.31
C THR A 122 19.10 11.12 18.61
N ASP A 123 17.98 11.34 19.30
CA ASP A 123 17.60 10.55 20.48
C ASP A 123 17.28 9.10 20.11
N VAL A 124 16.57 8.90 18.99
CA VAL A 124 16.26 7.54 18.48
C VAL A 124 17.54 6.79 18.12
N GLU A 125 18.46 7.46 17.43
CA GLU A 125 19.77 6.88 17.12
C GLU A 125 20.55 6.54 18.39
N TRP A 126 20.55 7.44 19.37
CA TRP A 126 21.21 7.21 20.64
C TRP A 126 20.62 5.98 21.35
N LEU A 127 19.29 5.85 21.37
CA LEU A 127 18.60 4.69 21.96
C LEU A 127 18.98 3.39 21.25
N ILE A 128 18.98 3.37 19.92
CA ILE A 128 19.35 2.17 19.15
C ILE A 128 20.83 1.79 19.38
N LYS A 129 21.73 2.76 19.51
CA LYS A 129 23.17 2.54 19.72
C LYS A 129 23.50 2.09 21.15
N ASN A 130 22.81 2.63 22.15
CA ASN A 130 23.20 2.48 23.55
C ASN A 130 22.32 1.51 24.34
N ASP A 131 21.06 1.30 23.94
CA ASP A 131 20.17 0.35 24.59
C ASP A 131 20.12 -0.99 23.85
N LYS A 132 20.77 -1.99 24.44
CA LYS A 132 20.79 -3.37 23.93
C LYS A 132 19.41 -4.04 23.90
N ASN A 133 18.40 -3.49 24.60
CA ASN A 133 17.04 -4.03 24.58
C ASN A 133 16.23 -3.52 23.38
N VAL A 134 16.67 -2.44 22.73
CA VAL A 134 15.98 -1.87 21.58
C VAL A 134 16.27 -2.68 20.32
N LEU A 135 17.54 -3.04 20.07
CA LEU A 135 17.96 -3.83 18.92
C LEU A 135 18.26 -5.28 19.31
N THR A 136 17.49 -6.23 18.81
CA THR A 136 17.68 -7.67 19.09
C THR A 136 17.74 -8.47 17.79
N THR A 137 18.71 -9.38 17.70
CA THR A 137 18.82 -10.33 16.59
C THR A 137 17.68 -11.34 16.58
N LEU A 138 17.08 -11.57 15.41
CA LEU A 138 16.09 -12.61 15.18
C LEU A 138 16.79 -13.95 14.94
N GLN A 139 16.23 -15.04 15.47
CA GLN A 139 16.74 -16.39 15.20
C GLN A 139 16.27 -16.90 13.83
N GLY A 140 15.15 -16.36 13.33
CA GLY A 140 14.57 -16.70 12.04
C GLY A 140 15.29 -16.04 10.85
N ASN A 141 14.63 -16.05 9.70
CA ASN A 141 15.11 -15.44 8.45
C ASN A 141 14.48 -14.05 8.17
N GLY A 142 13.79 -13.45 9.13
CA GLY A 142 13.12 -12.15 8.98
C GLY A 142 11.88 -12.15 8.06
N ASP A 143 11.49 -13.31 7.51
CA ASP A 143 10.31 -13.43 6.67
C ASP A 143 9.04 -13.20 7.51
N PHE A 144 8.08 -12.44 7.00
CA PHE A 144 6.81 -12.17 7.69
C PHE A 144 6.02 -13.44 8.06
N ARG A 145 6.32 -14.57 7.43
CA ARG A 145 5.74 -15.90 7.70
C ARG A 145 6.45 -16.66 8.81
N SER A 146 7.64 -16.20 9.21
CA SER A 146 8.41 -16.82 10.30
C SER A 146 7.66 -16.70 11.63
N LYS A 147 7.84 -17.68 12.52
CA LYS A 147 7.18 -17.71 13.82
C LYS A 147 7.45 -16.43 14.63
N GLU A 148 8.69 -15.96 14.62
CA GLU A 148 9.09 -14.76 15.35
C GLU A 148 8.39 -13.49 14.82
N CYS A 149 8.36 -13.30 13.49
CA CYS A 149 7.63 -12.17 12.90
C CYS A 149 6.12 -12.25 13.14
N ILE A 150 5.55 -13.46 13.21
CA ILE A 150 4.15 -13.67 13.58
C ILE A 150 3.89 -13.28 15.04
N GLU A 151 4.80 -13.57 15.97
CA GLU A 151 4.63 -13.12 17.36
C GLU A 151 4.70 -11.58 17.47
N LEU A 152 5.60 -10.93 16.73
CA LEU A 152 5.64 -9.47 16.63
C LEU A 152 4.35 -8.90 16.01
N LEU A 153 3.84 -9.56 14.97
CA LEU A 153 2.56 -9.19 14.36
C LEU A 153 1.41 -9.29 15.36
N LYS A 154 1.36 -10.36 16.16
CA LYS A 154 0.31 -10.55 17.18
C LYS A 154 0.32 -9.44 18.23
N GLU A 155 1.49 -8.93 18.60
CA GLU A 155 1.65 -7.81 19.53
C GLU A 155 1.20 -6.46 18.95
N ALA A 156 1.27 -6.29 17.63
CA ALA A 156 0.91 -5.06 16.96
C ALA A 156 -0.60 -4.83 16.89
N ASP A 157 -1.05 -3.58 16.99
CA ASP A 157 -2.44 -3.19 16.70
C ASP A 157 -2.60 -2.82 15.22
N ILE A 158 -1.62 -2.08 14.69
CA ILE A 158 -1.63 -1.52 13.34
C ILE A 158 -0.33 -1.89 12.61
N VAL A 159 -0.43 -2.38 11.38
CA VAL A 159 0.70 -2.65 10.50
C VAL A 159 0.80 -1.58 9.42
N VAL A 160 1.97 -0.97 9.25
CA VAL A 160 2.20 0.06 8.24
C VAL A 160 3.49 -0.22 7.50
N THR A 161 3.42 -0.56 6.20
CA THR A 161 4.61 -0.96 5.42
C THR A 161 4.36 -0.98 3.90
N ASN A 162 5.42 -1.17 3.12
CA ASN A 162 5.39 -1.51 1.70
C ASN A 162 5.78 -3.00 1.49
N PRO A 163 4.83 -3.95 1.55
CA PRO A 163 5.14 -5.36 1.40
C PRO A 163 5.53 -5.70 -0.06
N PRO A 164 6.28 -6.79 -0.30
CA PRO A 164 6.58 -7.26 -1.65
C PRO A 164 5.29 -7.51 -2.46
N PHE A 165 5.16 -6.87 -3.62
CA PHE A 165 3.93 -6.94 -4.41
C PHE A 165 3.59 -8.36 -4.88
N SER A 166 4.61 -9.21 -5.09
CA SER A 166 4.47 -10.62 -5.41
C SER A 166 3.78 -11.44 -4.31
N LEU A 167 3.95 -11.03 -3.04
CA LEU A 167 3.40 -11.69 -1.85
C LEU A 167 2.18 -10.96 -1.26
N PHE A 168 1.71 -9.88 -1.91
CA PHE A 168 0.65 -9.01 -1.38
C PHE A 168 -0.62 -9.76 -0.95
N ARG A 169 -1.09 -10.73 -1.75
CA ARG A 169 -2.29 -11.54 -1.42
C ARG A 169 -2.10 -12.37 -0.15
N GLU A 170 -0.95 -13.02 -0.03
CA GLU A 170 -0.61 -13.83 1.14
C GLU A 170 -0.46 -12.95 2.38
N TYR A 171 0.17 -11.78 2.21
CA TYR A 171 0.35 -10.79 3.26
C TYR A 171 -0.99 -10.25 3.78
N VAL A 172 -1.88 -9.78 2.90
CA VAL A 172 -3.23 -9.34 3.27
C VAL A 172 -4.00 -10.47 3.98
N ALA A 173 -3.93 -11.70 3.48
CA ALA A 173 -4.59 -12.83 4.13
C ALA A 173 -4.07 -13.07 5.56
N GLN A 174 -2.76 -12.88 5.79
CA GLN A 174 -2.17 -12.96 7.13
C GLN A 174 -2.66 -11.84 8.04
N LEU A 175 -2.69 -10.58 7.56
CA LEU A 175 -3.18 -9.44 8.34
C LEU A 175 -4.64 -9.61 8.76
N ILE A 176 -5.50 -10.10 7.84
CA ILE A 176 -6.90 -10.40 8.14
C ILE A 176 -7.03 -11.57 9.12
N LYS A 177 -6.20 -12.62 8.97
CA LYS A 177 -6.22 -13.78 9.88
C LYS A 177 -5.94 -13.39 11.33
N TYR A 178 -5.07 -12.42 11.56
CA TYR A 178 -4.72 -11.94 12.90
C TYR A 178 -5.49 -10.67 13.31
N ASP A 179 -6.56 -10.31 12.59
CA ASP A 179 -7.43 -9.16 12.86
C ASP A 179 -6.66 -7.84 13.04
N LYS A 180 -5.69 -7.60 12.15
CA LYS A 180 -4.84 -6.41 12.21
C LYS A 180 -5.46 -5.25 11.45
N LYS A 181 -5.31 -4.06 12.03
CA LYS A 181 -5.47 -2.82 11.27
C LYS A 181 -4.23 -2.60 10.43
N PHE A 182 -4.38 -2.02 9.25
CA PHE A 182 -3.22 -1.83 8.38
C PHE A 182 -3.35 -0.66 7.41
N ILE A 183 -2.20 -0.11 7.00
CA ILE A 183 -2.04 0.84 5.90
C ILE A 183 -0.83 0.37 5.10
N ILE A 184 -1.05 -0.25 3.94
CA ILE A 184 0.02 -0.89 3.18
C ILE A 184 0.04 -0.43 1.73
N VAL A 185 1.23 -0.36 1.15
CA VAL A 185 1.40 -0.03 -0.27
C VAL A 185 1.17 -1.29 -1.13
N GLY A 186 0.52 -1.14 -2.27
CA GLY A 186 0.32 -2.23 -3.21
C GLY A 186 0.01 -1.73 -4.62
N HIS A 187 0.10 -2.62 -5.60
CA HIS A 187 -0.30 -2.31 -6.96
C HIS A 187 -1.84 -2.41 -7.13
N GLN A 188 -2.45 -1.52 -7.89
CA GLN A 188 -3.90 -1.38 -8.11
C GLN A 188 -4.53 -2.66 -8.68
N ASN A 189 -3.76 -3.44 -9.43
CA ASN A 189 -4.15 -4.78 -9.88
C ASN A 189 -4.62 -5.70 -8.74
N ALA A 190 -4.19 -5.44 -7.49
CA ALA A 190 -4.65 -6.19 -6.33
C ALA A 190 -6.16 -6.10 -6.13
N ILE A 191 -6.82 -5.04 -6.60
CA ILE A 191 -8.28 -4.91 -6.57
C ILE A 191 -8.96 -6.05 -7.35
N HIS A 192 -8.34 -6.55 -8.42
CA HIS A 192 -8.90 -7.63 -9.24
C HIS A 192 -8.67 -9.03 -8.66
N TYR A 193 -7.76 -9.17 -7.68
CA TYR A 193 -7.53 -10.47 -7.07
C TYR A 193 -8.77 -10.90 -6.28
N LYS A 194 -9.25 -12.11 -6.52
CA LYS A 194 -10.50 -12.63 -5.95
C LYS A 194 -10.58 -12.45 -4.44
N GLU A 195 -9.48 -12.71 -3.74
CA GLU A 195 -9.37 -12.60 -2.28
C GLU A 195 -9.45 -11.13 -1.81
N CYS A 196 -8.71 -10.24 -2.47
CA CYS A 196 -8.71 -8.82 -2.17
C CYS A 196 -10.05 -8.15 -2.53
N PHE A 197 -10.60 -8.46 -3.70
CA PHE A 197 -11.90 -7.95 -4.14
C PHE A 197 -13.02 -8.34 -3.19
N LYS A 198 -13.00 -9.58 -2.68
CA LYS A 198 -13.95 -10.05 -1.67
C LYS A 198 -13.91 -9.15 -0.42
N LEU A 199 -12.71 -8.84 0.08
CA LEU A 199 -12.55 -7.95 1.23
C LEU A 199 -13.07 -6.53 0.94
N ILE A 200 -12.83 -6.02 -0.27
CA ILE A 200 -13.33 -4.71 -0.72
C ILE A 200 -14.85 -4.68 -0.76
N LYS A 201 -15.46 -5.66 -1.42
CA LYS A 201 -16.92 -5.80 -1.53
C LYS A 201 -17.59 -5.94 -0.16
N GLU A 202 -16.96 -6.64 0.78
CA GLU A 202 -17.43 -6.80 2.16
C GLU A 202 -17.11 -5.60 3.06
N ASN A 203 -16.55 -4.50 2.52
CA ASN A 203 -16.10 -3.32 3.27
C ASN A 203 -15.12 -3.66 4.42
N LYS A 204 -14.26 -4.66 4.23
CA LYS A 204 -13.18 -5.06 5.16
C LYS A 204 -11.82 -4.49 4.77
N MET A 205 -11.69 -3.97 3.55
CA MET A 205 -10.49 -3.31 3.01
C MET A 205 -10.92 -2.28 1.96
N TRP A 206 -10.19 -1.19 1.81
CA TRP A 206 -10.43 -0.15 0.80
C TRP A 206 -9.12 0.53 0.41
N LEU A 207 -9.19 1.42 -0.58
CA LEU A 207 -8.04 2.24 -0.99
C LEU A 207 -7.87 3.40 -0.02
N GLY A 208 -6.62 3.77 0.27
CA GLY A 208 -6.28 4.97 1.02
C GLY A 208 -6.41 6.25 0.19
N ILE A 209 -5.66 7.29 0.57
CA ILE A 209 -5.67 8.58 -0.13
C ILE A 209 -4.98 8.46 -1.49
N GLY A 210 -3.88 7.71 -1.55
CA GLY A 210 -3.20 7.34 -2.79
C GLY A 210 -2.03 8.25 -3.16
N PHE A 211 -1.31 7.86 -4.21
CA PHE A 211 -0.19 8.63 -4.74
C PHE A 211 -0.68 9.70 -5.72
N LYS A 212 -0.02 10.87 -5.72
CA LYS A 212 -0.33 11.92 -6.68
C LYS A 212 -0.13 11.40 -8.11
N GLY A 213 -1.17 11.52 -8.95
CA GLY A 213 -1.14 11.02 -10.32
C GLY A 213 -1.20 9.48 -10.46
N GLY A 214 -1.46 8.75 -9.37
CA GLY A 214 -1.54 7.29 -9.38
C GLY A 214 -0.23 6.60 -9.73
N ALA A 215 0.91 7.27 -9.49
CA ALA A 215 2.23 6.71 -9.67
C ALA A 215 3.10 7.07 -8.46
N GLY A 216 3.86 6.09 -7.97
CA GLY A 216 4.86 6.29 -6.94
C GLY A 216 6.25 6.29 -7.54
N HIS A 217 7.14 7.11 -6.99
CA HIS A 217 8.58 7.04 -7.25
C HIS A 217 9.25 6.36 -6.08
N PHE A 218 9.97 5.29 -6.36
CA PHE A 218 10.63 4.48 -5.34
C PHE A 218 12.12 4.41 -5.65
N TYR A 219 12.96 4.55 -4.63
CA TYR A 219 14.38 4.30 -4.83
C TYR A 219 14.61 2.83 -5.15
N SER A 220 15.53 2.58 -6.08
CA SER A 220 15.80 1.24 -6.60
C SER A 220 17.16 1.19 -7.27
N VAL A 221 17.88 0.08 -7.07
CA VAL A 221 19.13 -0.26 -7.79
C VAL A 221 18.91 -0.57 -9.28
N TYR A 222 17.65 -0.73 -9.70
CA TYR A 222 17.28 -1.02 -11.08
C TYR A 222 17.02 0.26 -11.86
N GLU A 223 17.41 0.23 -13.14
CA GLU A 223 17.07 1.29 -14.10
C GLU A 223 15.55 1.44 -14.26
N ASP A 224 15.10 2.69 -14.36
CA ASP A 224 13.72 3.02 -14.66
C ASP A 224 13.40 2.71 -16.13
N THR A 225 12.52 1.74 -16.34
CA THR A 225 12.04 1.34 -17.65
C THR A 225 10.62 1.83 -17.95
N ALA A 226 10.08 2.74 -17.13
CA ALA A 226 8.77 3.32 -17.34
C ALA A 226 8.72 4.08 -18.68
N THR A 227 7.60 3.97 -19.40
CA THR A 227 7.40 4.69 -20.66
C THR A 227 6.93 6.13 -20.47
N ALA A 228 6.52 6.51 -19.26
CA ALA A 228 6.03 7.84 -18.94
C ALA A 228 7.18 8.74 -18.48
N GLY A 229 7.28 9.94 -19.06
CA GLY A 229 8.47 10.81 -18.96
C GLY A 229 8.71 11.56 -17.63
N ASP A 230 8.11 11.13 -16.52
CA ASP A 230 8.34 11.73 -15.18
C ASP A 230 9.37 10.89 -14.42
N HIS A 231 10.63 10.92 -14.86
CA HIS A 231 11.71 10.14 -14.27
C HIS A 231 12.48 10.96 -13.23
N ARG A 232 12.99 10.28 -12.21
CA ARG A 232 13.89 10.87 -11.20
C ARG A 232 15.14 10.01 -11.10
N GLU A 233 16.30 10.67 -11.05
CA GLU A 233 17.59 9.98 -10.94
C GLU A 233 17.63 9.09 -9.68
N GLY A 234 18.13 7.86 -9.81
CA GLY A 234 18.20 6.89 -8.70
C GLY A 234 16.85 6.27 -8.27
N MET A 235 15.76 6.60 -8.97
CA MET A 235 14.41 6.10 -8.65
C MET A 235 13.76 5.43 -9.85
N ILE A 236 12.81 4.54 -9.57
CA ILE A 236 11.90 4.01 -10.57
C ILE A 236 10.49 4.58 -10.40
N ARG A 237 9.82 4.82 -11.52
CA ARG A 237 8.41 5.22 -11.52
C ARG A 237 7.51 4.00 -11.70
N VAL A 238 6.72 3.67 -10.68
CA VAL A 238 5.73 2.59 -10.75
C VAL A 238 4.34 3.18 -10.91
N SER A 239 3.72 2.92 -12.06
CA SER A 239 2.32 3.31 -12.32
C SER A 239 1.36 2.37 -11.61
N GLY A 240 0.19 2.89 -11.22
CA GLY A 240 -0.85 2.08 -10.62
C GLY A 240 -0.51 1.61 -9.21
N VAL A 241 0.36 2.31 -8.48
CA VAL A 241 0.58 2.03 -7.05
C VAL A 241 -0.41 2.81 -6.21
N ASN A 242 -0.91 2.19 -5.15
CA ASN A 242 -1.89 2.78 -4.25
C ASN A 242 -1.68 2.27 -2.80
N TRP A 243 -2.34 2.94 -1.86
CA TRP A 243 -2.44 2.51 -0.48
C TRP A 243 -3.69 1.65 -0.29
N PHE A 244 -3.59 0.59 0.51
CA PHE A 244 -4.68 -0.29 0.92
C PHE A 244 -4.78 -0.27 2.44
N THR A 245 -6.00 -0.11 2.96
CA THR A 245 -6.23 0.01 4.40
C THR A 245 -7.58 -0.54 4.81
N ASN A 246 -7.74 -0.78 6.11
CA ASN A 246 -9.00 -1.03 6.79
C ASN A 246 -9.23 -0.05 7.97
N LEU A 247 -8.50 1.08 7.96
CA LEU A 247 -8.68 2.25 8.83
C LEU A 247 -9.47 3.32 8.08
N ASP A 248 -10.44 3.91 8.77
CA ASP A 248 -11.38 4.84 8.14
C ASP A 248 -10.74 6.22 7.94
N HIS A 249 -11.09 6.89 6.84
CA HIS A 249 -10.56 8.21 6.47
C HIS A 249 -11.61 9.02 5.69
N ASN A 250 -11.50 10.35 5.74
CA ASN A 250 -12.53 11.25 5.20
C ASN A 250 -12.83 11.04 3.71
N LYS A 251 -11.80 10.81 2.88
CA LYS A 251 -11.97 10.57 1.43
C LYS A 251 -12.95 9.44 1.11
N ARG A 252 -13.04 8.42 1.96
CA ARG A 252 -13.95 7.28 1.79
C ARG A 252 -15.43 7.68 1.86
N HIS A 253 -15.72 8.82 2.47
CA HIS A 253 -17.06 9.35 2.67
C HIS A 253 -17.37 10.55 1.76
N GLU A 254 -16.47 10.92 0.86
CA GLU A 254 -16.73 11.94 -0.15
C GLU A 254 -17.81 11.44 -1.12
N GLU A 255 -18.86 12.22 -1.33
CA GLU A 255 -19.87 11.91 -2.33
C GLU A 255 -19.35 12.29 -3.72
N LEU A 256 -19.63 11.44 -4.70
CA LEU A 256 -19.37 11.73 -6.11
C LEU A 256 -20.53 12.53 -6.69
N ASP A 257 -20.28 13.75 -7.14
CA ASP A 257 -21.30 14.57 -7.78
C ASP A 257 -21.78 13.95 -9.10
N LEU A 258 -23.05 13.56 -9.14
CA LEU A 258 -23.68 12.97 -10.31
C LEU A 258 -24.52 14.02 -11.05
N TYR A 259 -24.15 14.33 -12.28
CA TYR A 259 -24.82 15.36 -13.08
C TYR A 259 -25.24 14.90 -14.48
N LYS A 260 -24.82 13.70 -14.91
CA LYS A 260 -25.21 13.14 -16.20
C LYS A 260 -26.60 12.51 -16.14
N THR A 261 -27.32 12.60 -17.26
CA THR A 261 -28.62 11.94 -17.44
C THR A 261 -28.44 10.72 -18.32
N TYR A 262 -29.07 9.61 -17.95
CA TYR A 262 -29.04 8.38 -18.73
C TYR A 262 -29.72 8.54 -20.09
N SER A 263 -29.05 8.05 -21.13
CA SER A 263 -29.61 7.75 -22.46
C SER A 263 -29.11 6.38 -22.95
N PRO A 264 -29.94 5.57 -23.62
CA PRO A 264 -29.50 4.27 -24.16
C PRO A 264 -28.33 4.37 -25.16
N GLU A 265 -28.19 5.50 -25.84
CA GLU A 265 -27.14 5.75 -26.83
C GLU A 265 -25.77 5.95 -26.18
N GLU A 266 -25.69 6.74 -25.11
CA GLU A 266 -24.44 7.03 -24.39
C GLU A 266 -24.06 5.89 -23.42
N TYR A 267 -25.06 5.23 -22.83
CA TYR A 267 -24.91 4.19 -21.82
C TYR A 267 -25.50 2.87 -22.33
N PRO A 268 -24.85 2.22 -23.31
CA PRO A 268 -25.37 0.99 -23.88
C PRO A 268 -25.43 -0.13 -22.83
N LYS A 269 -26.47 -0.96 -22.91
CA LYS A 269 -26.55 -2.19 -22.11
C LYS A 269 -25.50 -3.20 -22.56
N TYR A 270 -25.08 -4.07 -21.64
CA TYR A 270 -24.29 -5.25 -22.00
C TYR A 270 -25.15 -6.27 -22.74
N ASP A 271 -24.55 -6.98 -23.69
CA ASP A 271 -25.23 -8.02 -24.48
C ASP A 271 -25.54 -9.26 -23.64
N ASN A 272 -24.78 -9.47 -22.57
CA ASN A 272 -24.76 -10.69 -21.77
C ASN A 272 -25.06 -10.48 -20.28
N TYR A 273 -25.46 -9.27 -19.87
CA TYR A 273 -25.76 -8.96 -18.47
C TYR A 273 -26.72 -7.77 -18.38
N ASP A 274 -27.68 -7.77 -17.46
CA ASP A 274 -28.61 -6.65 -17.30
C ASP A 274 -27.99 -5.51 -16.48
N ALA A 275 -27.02 -4.83 -17.10
CA ALA A 275 -26.41 -3.62 -16.61
C ALA A 275 -26.04 -2.71 -17.78
N ILE A 276 -25.88 -1.41 -17.51
CA ILE A 276 -25.35 -0.45 -18.49
C ILE A 276 -23.85 -0.32 -18.37
N ASN A 277 -23.17 -0.05 -19.48
CA ASN A 277 -21.76 0.30 -19.47
C ASN A 277 -21.57 1.81 -19.27
N VAL A 278 -20.79 2.17 -18.26
CA VAL A 278 -20.36 3.54 -18.01
C VAL A 278 -18.86 3.62 -18.29
N ASN A 279 -18.46 4.42 -19.28
CA ASN A 279 -17.06 4.46 -19.73
C ASN A 279 -16.14 5.24 -18.79
N LYS A 280 -16.67 6.23 -18.05
CA LYS A 280 -15.92 7.07 -17.12
C LYS A 280 -16.67 7.23 -15.81
N THR A 281 -15.97 7.15 -14.70
CA THR A 281 -16.54 7.36 -13.36
C THR A 281 -17.30 8.69 -13.23
N ALA A 282 -16.77 9.77 -13.80
CA ALA A 282 -17.40 11.10 -13.77
C ALA A 282 -18.68 11.21 -14.62
N GLU A 283 -19.01 10.17 -15.42
CA GLU A 283 -20.19 10.12 -16.27
C GLU A 283 -21.28 9.20 -15.69
N ILE A 284 -21.16 8.75 -14.43
CA ILE A 284 -22.22 7.94 -13.81
C ILE A 284 -23.54 8.76 -13.79
N PRO A 285 -24.64 8.23 -14.38
CA PRO A 285 -25.88 8.99 -14.51
C PRO A 285 -26.62 9.14 -13.17
N CYS A 286 -27.12 10.34 -12.86
CA CYS A 286 -27.81 10.65 -11.61
C CYS A 286 -29.25 10.09 -11.54
N ASN A 287 -29.88 9.86 -12.69
CA ASN A 287 -31.27 9.39 -12.81
C ASN A 287 -31.42 7.89 -13.16
N TYR A 288 -30.38 7.09 -12.98
CA TYR A 288 -30.41 5.64 -13.21
C TYR A 288 -30.05 4.87 -11.94
N ASP A 289 -30.95 3.98 -11.51
CA ASP A 289 -30.81 3.19 -10.28
C ASP A 289 -30.50 1.71 -10.53
N GLY A 290 -30.45 1.29 -11.80
CA GLY A 290 -30.11 -0.07 -12.19
C GLY A 290 -28.61 -0.38 -11.99
N MET A 291 -28.22 -1.61 -12.34
CA MET A 291 -26.82 -2.02 -12.29
C MET A 291 -25.99 -1.31 -13.37
N MET A 292 -24.77 -0.93 -13.00
CA MET A 292 -23.83 -0.21 -13.85
C MET A 292 -22.47 -0.89 -13.80
N GLY A 293 -21.83 -1.07 -14.95
CA GLY A 293 -20.42 -1.45 -15.04
C GLY A 293 -19.56 -0.20 -15.20
N VAL A 294 -18.69 0.08 -14.23
CA VAL A 294 -17.80 1.24 -14.18
C VAL A 294 -16.32 0.83 -14.29
N PRO A 295 -15.40 1.72 -14.68
CA PRO A 295 -13.97 1.41 -14.73
C PRO A 295 -13.39 1.12 -13.33
N ILE A 296 -12.29 0.37 -13.23
CA ILE A 296 -11.61 0.13 -11.95
C ILE A 296 -11.20 1.42 -11.21
N THR A 297 -10.93 2.50 -11.95
CA THR A 297 -10.62 3.81 -11.36
C THR A 297 -11.76 4.40 -10.54
N PHE A 298 -13.00 3.88 -10.67
CA PHE A 298 -14.10 4.15 -9.76
C PHE A 298 -13.73 3.91 -8.29
N MET A 299 -12.87 2.94 -8.00
CA MET A 299 -12.48 2.62 -6.63
C MET A 299 -11.82 3.78 -5.88
N ASP A 300 -11.23 4.75 -6.59
CA ASP A 300 -10.67 5.98 -5.99
C ASP A 300 -11.77 6.93 -5.46
N LYS A 301 -12.99 6.81 -6.00
CA LYS A 301 -14.17 7.61 -5.68
C LYS A 301 -15.27 6.79 -5.00
N TYR A 302 -14.95 5.56 -4.59
CA TYR A 302 -15.94 4.67 -4.02
C TYR A 302 -16.30 5.13 -2.60
N ASN A 303 -17.56 5.53 -2.44
CA ASN A 303 -18.17 5.80 -1.16
C ASN A 303 -19.25 4.74 -0.88
N PRO A 304 -19.12 3.93 0.20
CA PRO A 304 -20.04 2.86 0.55
C PRO A 304 -21.40 3.37 1.06
N ASN A 305 -21.55 4.68 1.30
CA ASN A 305 -22.84 5.31 1.61
C ASN A 305 -23.58 5.74 0.35
N GLN A 306 -22.86 5.92 -0.77
CA GLN A 306 -23.46 6.33 -2.04
C GLN A 306 -23.66 5.15 -3.01
N PHE A 307 -22.77 4.16 -2.99
CA PHE A 307 -22.79 3.02 -3.90
C PHE A 307 -22.65 1.69 -3.18
N VAL A 308 -23.17 0.64 -3.82
CA VAL A 308 -23.01 -0.77 -3.42
C VAL A 308 -22.21 -1.47 -4.52
N ILE A 309 -21.09 -2.10 -4.15
CA ILE A 309 -20.33 -2.98 -5.04
C ILE A 309 -21.04 -4.33 -5.14
N ILE A 310 -21.44 -4.69 -6.35
CA ILE A 310 -22.12 -5.95 -6.64
C ILE A 310 -21.11 -7.03 -7.00
N GLY A 311 -20.07 -6.70 -7.77
CA GLY A 311 -19.20 -7.71 -8.36
C GLY A 311 -18.17 -7.15 -9.34
N THR A 312 -17.56 -8.04 -10.11
CA THR A 312 -16.75 -7.68 -11.29
C THR A 312 -17.30 -8.37 -12.54
N SER A 313 -17.09 -7.76 -13.70
CA SER A 313 -17.53 -8.36 -14.96
C SER A 313 -16.83 -9.69 -15.29
N THR A 314 -15.64 -9.94 -14.73
CA THR A 314 -14.89 -11.18 -14.96
C THR A 314 -15.43 -12.36 -14.17
N ILE A 315 -15.97 -12.11 -12.97
CA ILE A 315 -16.48 -13.14 -12.06
C ILE A 315 -17.99 -13.32 -12.22
N ASP A 316 -18.74 -12.22 -12.32
CA ASP A 316 -20.19 -12.23 -12.18
C ASP A 316 -20.96 -12.22 -13.52
N MET A 317 -20.31 -11.87 -14.65
CA MET A 317 -20.97 -11.90 -15.96
C MET A 317 -20.79 -13.25 -16.70
N PRO A 318 -21.80 -13.69 -17.46
CA PRO A 318 -21.69 -14.83 -18.37
C PRO A 318 -20.50 -14.70 -19.33
N LYS A 319 -19.79 -15.80 -19.60
CA LYS A 319 -18.55 -15.85 -20.42
C LYS A 319 -17.33 -15.14 -19.80
N GLY A 320 -17.42 -14.66 -18.56
CA GLY A 320 -16.28 -14.06 -17.83
C GLY A 320 -15.74 -12.77 -18.46
N ALA A 321 -16.55 -12.08 -19.27
CA ALA A 321 -16.18 -10.81 -19.89
C ALA A 321 -17.41 -9.98 -20.26
N PRO A 322 -17.31 -8.64 -20.21
CA PRO A 322 -18.36 -7.75 -20.66
C PRO A 322 -18.36 -7.60 -22.19
N TYR A 323 -19.55 -7.69 -22.80
CA TYR A 323 -19.75 -7.46 -24.23
C TYR A 323 -20.76 -6.34 -24.47
N VAL A 324 -20.43 -5.43 -25.39
CA VAL A 324 -21.33 -4.37 -25.84
C VAL A 324 -21.32 -4.36 -27.36
N LYS A 325 -22.49 -4.52 -27.99
CA LYS A 325 -22.66 -4.54 -29.46
C LYS A 325 -21.72 -5.56 -30.12
N GLY A 326 -21.62 -6.75 -29.53
CA GLY A 326 -20.79 -7.86 -29.98
C GLY A 326 -19.28 -7.72 -29.70
N LYS A 327 -18.83 -6.60 -29.11
CA LYS A 327 -17.41 -6.36 -28.82
C LYS A 327 -17.11 -6.57 -27.35
N ARG A 328 -16.07 -7.36 -27.08
CA ARG A 328 -15.50 -7.48 -25.73
C ARG A 328 -14.89 -6.16 -25.32
N ILE A 329 -15.22 -5.67 -24.13
CA ILE A 329 -14.59 -4.48 -23.53
C ILE A 329 -13.73 -4.87 -22.32
N TYR A 330 -13.00 -3.88 -21.78
CA TYR A 330 -12.21 -4.06 -20.56
C TYR A 330 -13.09 -4.42 -19.35
N GLU A 331 -12.47 -5.06 -18.37
CA GLU A 331 -13.13 -5.42 -17.12
C GLU A 331 -13.72 -4.19 -16.40
N ARG A 332 -14.88 -4.41 -15.77
CA ARG A 332 -15.67 -3.39 -15.07
C ARG A 332 -15.99 -3.85 -13.66
N ILE A 333 -16.05 -2.88 -12.74
CA ILE A 333 -16.67 -3.08 -11.42
C ILE A 333 -18.17 -2.90 -11.59
N LEU A 334 -18.95 -3.86 -11.10
CA LEU A 334 -20.40 -3.79 -11.11
C LEU A 334 -20.87 -3.09 -9.84
N ILE A 335 -21.62 -2.01 -10.01
CA ILE A 335 -22.14 -1.19 -8.91
C ILE A 335 -23.63 -0.91 -9.07
N ARG A 336 -24.24 -0.50 -7.97
CA ARG A 336 -25.56 0.15 -7.92
C ARG A 336 -25.50 1.34 -6.98
N LYS A 337 -26.36 2.33 -7.13
CA LYS A 337 -26.56 3.34 -6.07
C LYS A 337 -27.13 2.67 -4.82
N LYS A 338 -26.72 3.17 -3.67
CA LYS A 338 -27.33 2.82 -2.38
C LYS A 338 -28.66 3.58 -2.28
N GLN A 339 -29.72 2.86 -1.96
CA GLN A 339 -31.07 3.40 -1.76
C GLN A 339 -31.26 3.82 -0.31
#